data_AF-A0A928YBU4-F1
#
_entry.id   AF-A0A928YBU4-F1
#
_cell.length_a   1.000
_cell.length_b   1.000
_cell.length_c   1.000
_cell.angle_alpha   90.00
_cell.angle_beta   90.00
_cell.angle_gamma   90.00
#
_symmetry.space_group_name_H-M   'P 1'
#
loop_
_entity.id
_entity.type
_entity.pdbx_description
1 polymer ?
#
loop_
_entity_poly.entity_id
_entity_poly.type
_entity_poly.pdbx_seq_one_letter_code
_entity_poly.pdbx_strand_id
1 'polypeptide(L)'
;MTTATITIPNIEVELTVEQLITAVRQLEPRERAKIVRALTDAELDQELTQLIAQLYSQPPIDEISDADILAEIQAVRQSHSLSPLN
;
A
#
# COMPACT_ATOMS: atom_id res chain seq x y z
N MET A 1 32.62 -46.18 6.18
CA MET A 1 31.74 -45.54 5.17
C MET A 1 32.24 -44.13 4.98
N THR A 2 33.01 -43.89 3.92
CA THR A 2 33.61 -42.58 3.63
C THR A 2 32.59 -41.77 2.84
N THR A 3 32.13 -40.66 3.40
CA THR A 3 31.24 -39.70 2.72
C THR A 3 32.08 -38.66 1.99
N ALA A 4 31.73 -38.37 0.74
CA ALA A 4 32.29 -37.28 -0.03
C ALA A 4 31.18 -36.27 -0.35
N THR A 5 31.43 -34.99 -0.10
CA THR A 5 30.48 -33.92 -0.43
C THR A 5 30.74 -33.47 -1.87
N ILE A 6 29.74 -33.64 -2.73
CA ILE A 6 29.77 -33.15 -4.12
C ILE A 6 28.96 -31.85 -4.16
N THR A 7 29.59 -30.76 -4.56
CA THR A 7 28.93 -29.46 -4.77
C THR A 7 28.61 -29.31 -6.25
N ILE A 8 27.32 -29.21 -6.59
CA ILE A 8 26.87 -28.94 -7.95
C ILE A 8 26.53 -27.44 -8.03
N PRO A 9 27.33 -26.63 -8.75
CA PRO A 9 26.99 -25.22 -8.98
C PRO A 9 25.82 -25.09 -9.97
N ASN A 10 24.95 -24.11 -9.75
CA ASN A 10 23.83 -23.72 -10.63
C ASN A 10 22.74 -24.78 -10.84
N ILE A 11 22.24 -25.37 -9.76
CA ILE A 11 20.95 -26.06 -9.80
C ILE A 11 19.83 -25.01 -9.79
N GLU A 12 19.09 -24.95 -10.89
CA GLU A 12 17.79 -24.27 -10.95
C GLU A 12 16.70 -25.31 -10.62
N VAL A 13 15.95 -25.06 -9.55
CA VAL A 13 14.81 -25.90 -9.16
C VAL A 13 13.55 -25.14 -9.51
N GLU A 14 12.76 -25.69 -10.43
CA GLU A 14 11.40 -25.21 -10.65
C GLU A 14 10.54 -25.60 -9.44
N LEU A 15 10.01 -24.59 -8.76
CA LEU A 15 9.13 -24.74 -7.61
C LEU A 15 7.78 -24.12 -7.93
N THR A 16 6.71 -24.86 -7.71
CA THR A 16 5.38 -24.26 -7.69
C THR A 16 5.17 -23.47 -6.41
N VAL A 17 4.22 -22.54 -6.43
CA VAL A 17 3.87 -21.75 -5.24
C VAL A 17 3.40 -22.66 -4.09
N GLU A 18 2.66 -23.73 -4.38
CA GLU A 18 2.19 -24.69 -3.38
C GLU A 18 3.36 -25.44 -2.72
N GLN A 19 4.37 -25.82 -3.51
CA GLN A 19 5.58 -26.45 -3.00
C GLN A 19 6.37 -25.49 -2.11
N LEU A 20 6.50 -24.23 -2.52
CA LEU A 20 7.12 -23.18 -1.70
C LEU A 20 6.36 -22.97 -0.38
N ILE A 21 5.03 -22.86 -0.41
CA ILE A 21 4.20 -22.74 0.79
C ILE A 21 4.42 -23.94 1.72
N THR A 22 4.48 -25.14 1.16
CA THR A 22 4.73 -26.37 1.92
C THR A 22 6.09 -26.33 2.60
N ALA A 23 7.13 -25.91 1.87
CA ALA A 23 8.48 -25.76 2.41
C ALA A 23 8.51 -24.71 3.53
N VAL A 24 7.87 -23.55 3.34
CA VAL A 24 7.79 -22.49 4.36
C VAL A 24 7.08 -22.99 5.64
N ARG A 25 6.02 -23.80 5.52
CA ARG A 25 5.32 -24.37 6.68
C ARG A 25 6.20 -25.29 7.53
N GLN A 26 7.14 -25.98 6.89
CA GLN A 26 8.08 -26.89 7.56
C GLN A 26 9.24 -26.17 8.27
N LEU A 27 9.42 -24.87 8.05
CA LEU A 27 10.46 -24.10 8.72
C LEU A 27 10.14 -23.90 10.21
N GLU A 28 11.21 -23.70 10.99
CA GLU A 28 11.13 -23.30 12.39
C GLU A 28 10.37 -21.96 12.55
N PRO A 29 9.65 -21.76 13.67
CA PRO A 29 8.84 -20.56 13.87
C PRO A 29 9.57 -19.24 13.64
N ARG A 30 10.85 -19.17 14.05
CA ARG A 30 11.69 -17.98 13.88
C ARG A 30 11.99 -17.68 12.41
N GLU A 31 12.25 -18.69 11.60
CA GLU A 31 12.53 -18.52 10.17
C GLU A 31 11.25 -18.18 9.41
N ARG A 32 10.11 -18.79 9.76
CA ARG A 32 8.80 -18.39 9.22
C ARG A 32 8.49 -16.91 9.51
N ALA A 33 8.77 -16.43 10.71
CA ALA A 33 8.54 -15.04 11.08
C ALA A 33 9.35 -14.05 10.23
N LYS A 34 10.57 -14.42 9.80
CA LYS A 34 11.36 -13.58 8.88
C LYS A 34 10.71 -13.49 7.51
N ILE A 35 10.19 -14.60 6.99
CA ILE A 35 9.50 -14.63 5.69
C ILE A 35 8.23 -13.78 5.74
N VAL A 36 7.42 -13.93 6.79
CA VAL A 36 6.22 -13.10 6.99
C VAL A 36 6.59 -11.63 6.99
N ARG A 37 7.60 -11.24 7.77
CA ARG A 37 8.07 -9.86 7.82
C ARG A 37 8.52 -9.35 6.45
N ALA A 38 9.32 -10.12 5.72
CA ALA A 38 9.80 -9.71 4.39
C ALA A 38 8.65 -9.50 3.40
N LEU A 39 7.61 -10.34 3.44
CA LEU A 39 6.42 -10.18 2.61
C LEU A 39 5.62 -8.94 3.00
N THR A 40 5.39 -8.72 4.30
CA THR A 40 4.69 -7.54 4.79
C THR A 40 5.44 -6.24 4.46
N ASP A 41 6.76 -6.21 4.66
CA ASP A 41 7.58 -5.03 4.36
C ASP A 41 7.49 -4.68 2.86
N ALA A 42 7.50 -5.68 1.96
CA ALA A 42 7.35 -5.46 0.53
C ALA A 42 5.96 -4.94 0.13
N GLU A 43 4.90 -5.45 0.75
CA GLU A 43 3.52 -4.97 0.52
C GLU A 43 3.36 -3.51 0.99
N LEU A 44 3.88 -3.18 2.17
CA LEU A 44 3.84 -1.82 2.71
C LEU A 44 4.61 -0.82 1.84
N ASP A 45 5.77 -1.19 1.32
CA ASP A 45 6.54 -0.35 0.40
C ASP A 45 5.75 -0.07 -0.89
N GLN A 46 5.03 -1.07 -1.41
CA GLN A 46 4.16 -0.91 -2.57
C GLN A 46 2.99 0.03 -2.27
N GLU A 47 2.31 -0.16 -1.13
CA GLU A 47 1.19 0.70 -0.71
C GLU A 47 1.63 2.15 -0.50
N LEU A 48 2.77 2.36 0.16
CA LEU A 48 3.33 3.70 0.36
C LEU A 48 3.66 4.37 -0.98
N THR A 49 4.26 3.63 -1.90
CA THR A 49 4.56 4.14 -3.25
C THR A 49 3.28 4.56 -3.98
N GLN A 50 2.22 3.75 -3.87
CA GLN A 50 0.91 4.09 -4.45
C GLN A 50 0.30 5.32 -3.80
N LEU A 51 0.35 5.44 -2.48
CA LEU A 51 -0.16 6.61 -1.76
C LEU A 51 0.57 7.89 -2.17
N ILE A 52 1.90 7.83 -2.26
CA ILE A 52 2.72 8.95 -2.73
C ILE A 52 2.31 9.35 -4.15
N ALA A 53 2.14 8.38 -5.06
CA ALA A 53 1.68 8.65 -6.41
C ALA A 53 0.30 9.31 -6.44
N GLN A 54 -0.63 8.88 -5.58
CA GLN A 54 -1.96 9.49 -5.46
C GLN A 54 -1.87 10.94 -4.96
N LEU A 55 -1.06 11.21 -3.94
CA LEU A 55 -0.86 12.57 -3.41
C LEU A 55 -0.29 13.51 -4.48
N TYR A 56 0.69 13.06 -5.25
CA TYR A 56 1.24 13.86 -6.36
C TYR A 56 0.32 13.96 -7.57
N SER A 57 -0.67 13.07 -7.70
CA SER A 57 -1.66 13.14 -8.79
C SER A 57 -2.80 14.14 -8.51
N GLN A 58 -2.87 14.69 -7.29
CA GLN A 58 -3.87 15.69 -6.98
C GLN A 58 -3.59 16.98 -7.76
N PRO A 59 -4.59 17.52 -8.49
CA PRO A 59 -4.43 18.80 -9.13
C PRO A 59 -4.14 19.86 -8.05
N PRO A 60 -3.35 20.91 -8.38
CA PRO A 60 -3.23 22.04 -7.48
C PRO A 60 -4.63 22.52 -7.10
N ILE A 61 -4.85 22.76 -5.81
CA ILE A 61 -6.08 23.37 -5.34
C ILE A 61 -6.11 24.76 -5.99
N ASP A 62 -7.13 25.01 -6.81
CA ASP A 62 -7.35 26.35 -7.34
C ASP A 62 -7.40 27.33 -6.15
N GLU A 63 -6.59 28.38 -6.20
CA GLU A 63 -6.63 29.41 -5.16
C GLU A 63 -8.04 29.98 -5.12
N ILE A 64 -8.74 29.76 -4.01
CA ILE A 64 -10.05 30.34 -3.77
C ILE A 64 -9.83 31.84 -3.58
N SER A 65 -10.35 32.65 -4.50
CA SER A 65 -10.24 34.09 -4.38
C SER A 65 -11.18 34.63 -3.30
N ASP A 66 -10.87 35.80 -2.75
CA ASP A 66 -11.77 36.52 -1.83
C ASP A 66 -13.17 36.74 -2.43
N ALA A 67 -13.26 36.86 -3.77
CA ALA A 67 -14.52 37.01 -4.48
C ALA A 67 -15.36 35.72 -4.45
N ASP A 68 -14.73 34.55 -4.58
CA ASP A 68 -15.40 33.25 -4.49
C ASP A 68 -15.93 33.00 -3.07
N ILE A 69 -15.14 33.40 -2.05
CA ILE A 69 -15.55 33.34 -0.64
C ILE A 69 -16.77 34.23 -0.40
N LEU A 70 -16.74 35.47 -0.90
CA LEU A 70 -17.86 36.41 -0.74
C LEU A 70 -19.13 35.91 -1.45
N ALA A 71 -18.99 35.32 -2.63
CA ALA A 71 -20.10 34.74 -3.38
C ALA A 71 -20.77 33.60 -2.60
N GLU A 72 -19.97 32.68 -2.02
CA GLU A 72 -20.49 31.58 -1.21
C GLU A 72 -21.16 32.08 0.08
N ILE A 73 -20.56 33.05 0.78
CA ILE A 73 -21.16 33.66 1.98
C ILE A 73 -22.52 34.28 1.65
N GLN A 74 -22.64 34.96 0.51
CA GLN A 74 -23.92 35.52 0.07
C GLN A 74 -24.94 34.44 -0.28
N ALA A 75 -24.53 33.38 -0.99
CA ALA A 75 -25.40 32.25 -1.34
C ALA A 75 -25.92 31.52 -0.09
N VAL A 76 -25.07 31.28 0.91
CA VAL A 76 -25.46 30.68 2.20
C VAL A 76 -26.42 31.57 2.98
N ARG A 77 -26.16 32.88 3.03
CA ARG A 77 -27.07 33.83 3.71
C ARG A 77 -28.42 33.91 3.02
N GLN A 78 -28.46 33.88 1.69
CA GLN A 78 -29.70 33.90 0.93
C GLN A 78 -30.51 32.62 1.14
N SER A 79 -29.87 31.45 1.10
CA SER A 79 -30.54 30.17 1.35
C SER A 79 -31.06 30.02 2.79
N HIS A 80 -30.35 30.56 3.79
CA HIS A 80 -30.86 30.64 5.17
C HIS A 80 -31.96 31.68 5.35
N SER A 81 -31.88 32.83 4.66
CA SER A 81 -32.95 33.84 4.69
C SER A 81 -34.23 33.39 3.96
N LEU A 82 -34.11 32.44 3.03
CA LEU A 82 -35.20 31.82 2.28
C LEU A 82 -35.73 30.54 2.95
N SER A 83 -35.21 30.15 4.11
CA SER A 83 -35.82 29.13 4.96
C SER A 83 -36.80 29.82 5.91
N PRO A 84 -38.13 29.87 5.61
CA PRO A 84 -39.08 30.34 6.59
C PRO A 84 -39.04 29.37 7.78
N LEU A 85 -39.05 29.94 8.98
CA LEU A 85 -39.20 29.23 10.24
C LEU A 85 -40.26 28.12 10.13
N ASN A 86 -39.82 26.86 10.30
CA ASN A 86 -40.68 25.80 10.85
C ASN A 86 -40.65 25.90 12.38
#